data_AF-A0A966Z142-F1
#
_entry.id   AF-A0A966Z142-F1
#
_cell.length_a   1.000
_cell.length_b   1.000
_cell.length_c   1.000
_cell.angle_alpha   90.00
_cell.angle_beta   90.00
_cell.angle_gamma   90.00
#
_symmetry.space_group_name_H-M   'P 1'
#
loop_
_entity.id
_entity.type
_entity.pdbx_description
1 polymer ?
#
loop_
_entity_poly.entity_id
_entity_poly.type
_entity_poly.pdbx_seq_one_letter_code
_entity_poly.pdbx_strand_id
1 'polypeptide(L)'
;DVFAAGQKVDVQGVTIGKGYAGTIKRYHFASGRASHGNSRSHNVPGSIGMAQDPGRVFPGKRMTGHLGDVTRTVQNLVIARIDAERNLIMVKGAIPGAPGGKVLVTLAVKAAAKK
;
A
#
# COMPACT_ATOMS: atom_id res chain seq x y z
N ASP A 1 28.09 -9.84 11.12
CA ASP A 1 27.00 -9.17 10.37
C ASP A 1 25.68 -9.90 10.51
N VAL A 2 24.57 -9.15 10.62
CA VAL A 2 23.21 -9.69 10.84
C VAL A 2 22.55 -10.12 9.53
N PHE A 3 22.99 -9.58 8.39
CA PHE A 3 22.44 -9.83 7.08
C PHE A 3 23.53 -10.25 6.09
N ALA A 4 23.15 -11.02 5.07
CA ALA A 4 24.04 -11.42 3.98
C ALA A 4 23.49 -11.01 2.61
N ALA A 5 24.39 -10.77 1.64
CA ALA A 5 23.97 -10.58 0.25
C ALA A 5 23.25 -11.82 -0.30
N GLY A 6 22.18 -11.61 -1.06
CA GLY A 6 21.30 -12.66 -1.58
C GLY A 6 20.25 -13.17 -0.57
N GLN A 7 20.28 -12.74 0.69
CA GLN A 7 19.28 -13.09 1.69
C GLN A 7 17.95 -12.37 1.41
N LYS A 8 16.82 -13.01 1.77
CA LYS A 8 15.49 -12.42 1.74
C LYS A 8 15.16 -11.73 3.06
N VAL A 9 14.62 -10.52 2.97
CA VAL A 9 14.21 -9.69 4.11
C VAL A 9 12.80 -9.13 3.90
N ASP A 10 12.15 -8.81 5.01
CA ASP A 10 10.89 -8.08 5.04
C ASP A 10 11.18 -6.64 5.53
N VAL A 11 10.74 -5.65 4.76
CA VAL A 11 10.96 -4.23 5.06
C VAL A 11 9.63 -3.55 5.39
N GLN A 12 9.54 -3.03 6.59
CA GLN A 12 8.38 -2.31 7.11
C GLN A 12 8.66 -0.81 7.20
N GLY A 13 7.66 0.00 6.86
CA GLY A 13 7.74 1.45 6.90
C GLY A 13 6.37 2.10 6.76
N VAL A 14 6.33 3.42 6.92
CA VAL A 14 5.10 4.20 6.76
C VAL A 14 4.98 4.64 5.31
N THR A 15 3.85 4.32 4.67
CA THR A 15 3.60 4.70 3.27
C THR A 15 3.43 6.20 3.11
N ILE A 16 3.80 6.74 1.94
CA ILE A 16 3.58 8.15 1.60
C ILE A 16 2.09 8.51 1.73
N GLY A 17 1.79 9.52 2.55
CA GLY A 17 0.46 10.10 2.69
C GLY A 17 0.00 10.77 1.39
N LYS A 18 -1.25 10.50 0.99
CA LYS A 18 -1.90 11.07 -0.20
C LYS A 18 -3.07 11.99 0.16
N GLY A 19 -3.27 12.28 1.44
CA GLY A 19 -4.36 13.12 1.96
C GLY A 19 -5.74 12.47 1.80
N TYR A 20 -6.79 13.30 1.73
CA TYR A 20 -8.14 12.85 1.43
C TYR A 20 -8.25 12.40 -0.03
N ALA A 21 -8.58 11.14 -0.27
CA ALA A 21 -8.67 10.54 -1.58
C ALA A 21 -10.09 10.10 -1.93
N GLY A 22 -10.49 10.35 -3.18
CA GLY A 22 -11.72 9.83 -3.78
C GLY A 22 -11.72 8.31 -3.92
N THR A 23 -12.88 7.70 -4.16
CA THR A 23 -13.04 6.23 -4.25
C THR A 23 -12.27 5.61 -5.41
N ILE A 24 -12.14 6.32 -6.53
CA ILE A 24 -11.34 5.89 -7.68
C ILE A 24 -9.87 5.75 -7.27
N LYS A 25 -9.27 6.80 -6.69
CA LYS A 25 -7.85 6.77 -6.27
C LYS A 25 -7.59 5.82 -5.11
N ARG A 26 -8.53 5.70 -4.16
CA ARG A 26 -8.37 4.93 -2.92
C ARG A 26 -8.64 3.43 -3.09
N TYR A 27 -9.62 3.08 -3.92
CA TYR A 27 -10.15 1.71 -4.05
C TYR A 27 -10.29 1.24 -5.50
N HIS A 28 -9.76 1.98 -6.48
CA HIS A 28 -9.79 1.62 -7.90
C HIS A 28 -11.21 1.41 -8.45
N PHE A 29 -12.17 2.22 -7.99
CA PHE A 29 -13.52 2.23 -8.56
C PHE A 29 -13.48 2.75 -10.01
N ALA A 30 -14.45 2.32 -10.83
CA ALA A 30 -14.64 2.86 -12.17
C ALA A 30 -15.34 4.23 -12.12
N SER A 31 -15.07 5.08 -13.11
CA SER A 31 -15.83 6.30 -13.36
C SER A 31 -17.13 6.00 -14.11
N GLY A 32 -18.12 6.87 -13.96
CA GLY A 32 -19.30 6.90 -14.83
C GLY A 32 -18.96 7.36 -16.25
N ARG A 33 -19.95 7.30 -17.16
CA ARG A 33 -19.80 7.77 -18.54
C ARG A 33 -19.42 9.25 -18.58
N ALA A 34 -18.51 9.65 -19.47
CA ALA A 34 -18.13 11.05 -19.59
C ALA A 34 -19.18 11.90 -20.34
N SER A 35 -19.90 11.30 -21.28
CA SER A 35 -20.88 11.92 -22.17
C SER A 35 -22.26 11.24 -22.07
N HIS A 36 -23.16 11.54 -23.03
CA HIS A 36 -24.53 11.00 -23.11
C HIS A 36 -25.40 11.32 -21.88
N GLY A 37 -25.45 12.60 -21.50
CA GLY A 37 -26.37 13.08 -20.47
C GLY A 37 -25.95 12.78 -19.03
N ASN A 38 -24.68 12.45 -18.75
CA ASN A 38 -24.21 12.32 -17.37
C ASN A 38 -24.19 13.69 -16.66
N SER A 39 -25.10 13.86 -15.71
CA SER A 39 -25.19 15.06 -14.87
C SER A 39 -24.36 14.90 -13.59
N ARG A 40 -23.09 15.35 -13.62
CA ARG A 40 -22.20 15.50 -12.45
C ARG A 40 -21.87 14.20 -11.69
N SER A 41 -22.13 13.03 -12.29
CA SER A 41 -21.88 11.71 -11.68
C SER A 41 -20.66 10.99 -12.26
N HIS A 42 -19.72 11.73 -12.83
CA HIS A 42 -18.52 11.18 -13.48
C HIS A 42 -17.65 10.35 -12.52
N ASN A 43 -17.40 10.86 -11.31
CA ASN A 43 -16.45 10.24 -10.35
C ASN A 43 -17.11 9.89 -9.01
N VAL A 44 -18.43 9.64 -9.01
CA VAL A 44 -19.16 9.27 -7.79
C VAL A 44 -19.02 7.76 -7.50
N PRO A 45 -19.16 7.32 -6.25
CA PRO A 45 -19.03 5.90 -5.88
C PRO A 45 -20.16 4.98 -6.41
N GLY A 46 -21.24 5.54 -6.94
CA GLY A 46 -22.46 4.79 -7.28
C GLY A 46 -23.27 4.44 -6.03
N SER A 47 -24.04 3.35 -6.09
CA SER A 47 -24.89 2.94 -4.98
C SER A 47 -24.07 2.46 -3.76
N ILE A 48 -24.44 2.95 -2.58
CA ILE A 48 -23.78 2.62 -1.31
C ILE A 48 -24.49 1.52 -0.52
N GLY A 49 -25.73 1.17 -0.85
CA GLY A 49 -26.55 0.19 -0.12
C GLY A 49 -27.79 -0.27 -0.89
N MET A 50 -28.62 -1.08 -0.22
CA MET A 50 -29.94 -1.50 -0.72
C MET A 50 -31.04 -0.58 -0.17
N ALA A 51 -32.29 -0.78 -0.61
CA ALA A 51 -33.45 0.00 -0.18
C ALA A 51 -33.96 -0.40 1.22
N GLN A 52 -35.20 -0.91 1.33
CA GLN A 52 -35.90 -1.12 2.60
C GLN A 52 -35.13 -2.07 3.55
N ASP A 53 -34.74 -3.24 3.06
CA ASP A 53 -33.93 -4.20 3.82
C ASP A 53 -32.54 -4.28 3.18
N PRO A 54 -31.44 -4.00 3.91
CA PRO A 54 -31.29 -3.92 5.38
C PRO A 54 -31.43 -2.50 5.98
N GLY A 55 -31.90 -1.51 5.22
CA GLY A 55 -32.18 -0.14 5.70
C GLY A 55 -30.97 0.66 6.17
N ARG A 56 -29.74 0.20 5.89
CA ARG A 56 -28.49 0.84 6.32
C ARG A 56 -27.31 0.51 5.41
N VAL A 57 -26.22 1.26 5.56
CA VAL A 57 -24.93 0.94 4.93
C VAL A 57 -24.13 -0.02 5.82
N PHE A 58 -23.56 -1.07 5.24
CA PHE A 58 -22.75 -2.03 5.98
C PHE A 58 -21.41 -1.44 6.48
N PRO A 59 -20.94 -1.80 7.68
CA PRO A 59 -19.61 -1.45 8.15
C PRO A 59 -18.52 -1.91 7.18
N GLY A 60 -17.46 -1.11 7.03
CA GLY A 60 -16.37 -1.42 6.11
C GLY A 60 -16.68 -1.15 4.63
N LYS A 61 -17.84 -0.53 4.30
CA LYS A 61 -18.13 -0.07 2.94
C LYS A 61 -17.03 0.86 2.46
N ARG A 62 -16.48 0.56 1.28
CA ARG A 62 -15.42 1.34 0.64
C ARG A 62 -15.95 2.73 0.25
N MET A 63 -15.36 3.78 0.83
CA MET A 63 -15.74 5.17 0.63
C MET A 63 -14.53 6.10 0.54
N THR A 64 -14.75 7.38 0.22
CA THR A 64 -13.69 8.39 0.23
C THR A 64 -13.08 8.55 1.62
N GLY A 65 -11.84 9.03 1.70
CA GLY A 65 -11.16 9.24 2.97
C GLY A 65 -9.64 9.29 2.87
N HIS A 66 -8.97 9.36 4.02
CA HIS A 66 -7.51 9.44 4.07
C HIS A 66 -6.86 8.19 3.44
N LEU A 67 -5.83 8.41 2.62
CA LEU A 67 -5.06 7.38 1.94
C LEU A 67 -3.56 7.56 2.20
N GLY A 68 -2.87 6.47 2.50
CA GLY A 68 -1.46 6.50 2.87
C GLY A 68 -1.28 6.79 4.35
N ASP A 69 -0.04 7.11 4.75
CA ASP A 69 0.35 7.29 6.16
C ASP A 69 0.02 6.09 7.06
N VAL A 70 0.02 4.90 6.46
CA VAL A 70 -0.21 3.64 7.17
C VAL A 70 1.05 2.81 7.15
N THR A 71 1.26 2.05 8.21
CA THR A 71 2.37 1.11 8.29
C THR A 71 2.13 -0.07 7.37
N ARG A 72 3.09 -0.35 6.48
CA ARG A 72 3.05 -1.48 5.56
C ARG A 72 4.39 -2.20 5.53
N THR A 73 4.33 -3.49 5.26
CA THR A 73 5.49 -4.35 5.10
C THR A 73 5.52 -4.89 3.67
N VAL A 74 6.65 -4.71 2.99
CA VAL A 74 6.94 -5.36 1.71
C VAL A 74 7.79 -6.58 2.03
N GLN A 75 7.29 -7.75 1.63
CA GLN A 75 7.87 -9.03 2.00
C GLN A 75 8.82 -9.57 0.92
N ASN A 76 9.75 -10.43 1.33
CA ASN A 76 10.63 -11.20 0.46
C ASN A 76 11.51 -10.36 -0.49
N LEU A 77 11.93 -9.17 -0.04
CA LEU A 77 12.89 -8.36 -0.78
C LEU A 77 14.29 -8.98 -0.68
N VAL A 78 15.08 -8.88 -1.74
CA VAL A 78 16.42 -9.48 -1.79
C VAL A 78 17.47 -8.43 -1.48
N ILE A 79 18.41 -8.74 -0.60
CA ILE A 79 19.59 -7.89 -0.38
C ILE A 79 20.53 -8.07 -1.58
N ALA A 80 20.74 -7.00 -2.34
CA ALA A 80 21.62 -6.99 -3.49
C ALA A 80 23.10 -6.88 -3.08
N ARG A 81 23.40 -5.99 -2.13
CA ARG A 81 24.75 -5.74 -1.63
C ARG A 81 24.71 -5.13 -0.24
N ILE A 82 25.74 -5.40 0.55
CA ILE A 82 25.99 -4.75 1.83
C ILE A 82 27.34 -4.03 1.72
N ASP A 83 27.36 -2.78 2.15
CA ASP A 83 28.56 -1.96 2.25
C ASP A 83 28.77 -1.60 3.72
N ALA A 84 29.63 -2.36 4.39
CA ALA A 84 29.88 -2.22 5.82
C ALA A 84 30.70 -0.96 6.14
N GLU A 85 31.56 -0.49 5.22
CA GLU A 85 32.36 0.73 5.42
C GLU A 85 31.46 1.98 5.49
N ARG A 86 30.41 2.00 4.65
CA ARG A 86 29.45 3.12 4.59
C ARG A 86 28.18 2.90 5.40
N ASN A 87 28.04 1.75 6.06
CA ASN A 87 26.82 1.31 6.76
C ASN A 87 25.56 1.34 5.87
N LEU A 88 25.67 0.86 4.64
CA LEU A 88 24.58 0.85 3.66
C LEU A 88 24.13 -0.58 3.33
N ILE A 89 22.81 -0.77 3.19
CA ILE A 89 22.21 -2.01 2.70
C ILE A 89 21.44 -1.68 1.43
N MET A 90 21.78 -2.37 0.33
CA MET A 90 21.11 -2.22 -0.95
C MET A 90 20.06 -3.32 -1.10
N VAL A 91 18.79 -2.94 -1.17
CA VAL A 91 17.66 -3.86 -1.30
C VAL A 91 17.08 -3.77 -2.71
N LYS A 92 16.88 -4.92 -3.36
CA LYS A 92 16.25 -5.00 -4.68
C LYS A 92 14.73 -4.86 -4.55
N GLY A 93 14.21 -3.70 -4.95
CA GLY A 93 12.77 -3.43 -5.01
C GLY A 93 12.40 -2.08 -4.40
N ALA A 94 11.10 -1.82 -4.33
CA ALA A 94 10.57 -0.62 -3.69
C ALA A 94 10.26 -0.89 -2.21
N ILE A 95 10.60 0.06 -1.36
CA ILE A 95 10.29 0.05 0.08
C ILE A 95 9.19 1.07 0.38
N PRO A 96 8.38 0.85 1.43
CA PRO A 96 7.31 1.78 1.78
C PRO A 96 7.89 3.04 2.44
N GLY A 97 7.56 4.21 1.87
CA GLY A 97 7.88 5.51 2.46
C GLY A 97 8.58 6.45 1.49
N ALA A 98 8.83 7.67 1.97
CA ALA A 98 9.64 8.66 1.28
C ALA A 98 11.13 8.53 1.66
N PRO A 99 12.07 9.04 0.84
CA PRO A 99 13.48 9.13 1.22
C PRO A 99 13.67 9.83 2.56
N GLY A 100 14.60 9.34 3.39
CA GLY A 100 14.84 9.85 4.74
C GLY A 100 13.86 9.35 5.81
N GLY A 101 12.85 8.55 5.42
CA GLY A 101 11.94 7.87 6.35
C GLY A 101 12.61 6.75 7.13
N LYS A 102 12.12 6.48 8.34
CA LYS A 102 12.54 5.33 9.14
C LYS A 102 11.93 4.06 8.58
N VAL A 103 12.75 3.00 8.48
CA VAL A 103 12.32 1.66 8.06
C VAL A 103 12.85 0.62 9.02
N LEU A 104 12.08 -0.44 9.21
CA LEU A 104 12.46 -1.62 9.99
C LEU A 104 12.75 -2.75 9.02
N VAL A 105 13.96 -3.30 9.09
CA VAL A 105 14.38 -4.45 8.27
C VAL A 105 14.42 -5.67 9.17
N THR A 106 13.69 -6.71 8.78
CA THR A 106 13.60 -7.99 9.52
C THR A 106 13.91 -9.15 8.59
N LEU A 107 14.28 -10.29 9.18
CA LEU A 107 14.41 -11.54 8.42
C LEU A 107 13.07 -11.92 7.80
N ALA A 108 13.08 -12.42 6.57
CA ALA A 108 11.85 -12.76 5.86
C ALA A 108 11.13 -13.93 6.55
N VAL A 109 9.91 -13.66 7.03
CA VAL A 109 9.11 -14.65 7.79
C VAL A 109 8.66 -15.81 6.90
N LYS A 110 8.46 -15.53 5.60
CA LYS A 110 7.95 -16.50 4.61
C LYS A 110 9.04 -17.10 3.73
N ALA A 111 10.30 -16.78 3.96
CA ALA A 111 11.38 -17.41 3.20
C ALA A 111 11.53 -18.87 3.64
N ALA A 112 11.55 -19.78 2.67
CA ALA A 112 11.91 -21.17 2.95
C ALA A 112 13.31 -21.20 3.58
N ALA A 113 13.44 -21.89 4.72
CA ALA A 113 14.75 -22.13 5.31
C ALA A 113 15.63 -22.84 4.27
N LYS A 114 16.84 -22.34 4.05
CA LYS A 114 17.86 -23.13 3.35
C LYS A 114 18.10 -24.38 4.19
N LYS A 115 17.75 -25.53 3.62
CA LYS A 115 18.09 -26.84 4.17
C LYS A 115 19.59 -27.06 4.09
#